data_AF-A0A257B5Q9-F1
#
_entry.id   AF-A0A257B5Q9-F1
#
_cell.length_a   1.000
_cell.length_b   1.000
_cell.length_c   1.000
_cell.angle_alpha   90.00
_cell.angle_beta   90.00
_cell.angle_gamma   90.00
#
_symmetry.space_group_name_H-M   'P 1'
#
loop_
_entity.id
_entity.type
_entity.pdbx_description
1 polymer ?
#
loop_
_entity_poly.entity_id
_entity_poly.type
_entity_poly.pdbx_seq_one_letter_code
_entity_poly.pdbx_strand_id
1 'polypeptide(L)'
;MKHKAVFTKVRKLINERELADENLDQAEDALAALLEKDRQCDWAYGLLAEVHYWRGEEAAPKDKLSLFEQGVEYGKEATTINEYSLEGNFWLAVNYGMYGNEKGILKSLSLIKPIKQCAERVIEIDESYFYGGPWRVLGRIYDKVPGWPVSIGDKRKAVECFEAALEFGPKFYLNHIYIAECYLSMGEGKKARHHIQWILDAPLSKHHEREDEGYKREARALLKKLG
;
A
#
# COMPACT_ATOMS: atom_id res chain seq x y z
N MET A 1 1.72 -14.80 -18.56
CA MET A 1 3.00 -14.18 -18.17
C MET A 1 4.13 -15.20 -18.20
N LYS A 2 5.36 -14.74 -18.42
CA LYS A 2 6.60 -15.55 -18.35
C LYS A 2 6.89 -15.97 -16.89
N HIS A 3 7.53 -17.12 -16.68
CA HIS A 3 7.84 -17.74 -15.36
C HIS A 3 6.66 -17.86 -14.38
N LYS A 4 5.47 -18.18 -14.91
CA LYS A 4 4.22 -18.31 -14.14
C LYS A 4 4.36 -19.17 -12.88
N ALA A 5 5.11 -20.27 -12.92
CA ALA A 5 5.31 -21.14 -11.75
C ALA A 5 6.02 -20.42 -10.58
N VAL A 6 7.05 -19.61 -10.88
CA VAL A 6 7.74 -18.81 -9.85
C VAL A 6 6.81 -17.73 -9.32
N PHE A 7 6.11 -17.02 -10.21
CA PHE A 7 5.13 -16.02 -9.81
C PHE A 7 4.07 -16.57 -8.85
N THR A 8 3.44 -17.71 -9.19
CA THR A 8 2.43 -18.35 -8.34
C THR A 8 3.01 -18.77 -6.99
N LYS A 9 4.23 -19.32 -6.96
CA LYS A 9 4.91 -19.68 -5.70
C LYS A 9 5.14 -18.45 -4.83
N VAL A 10 5.74 -17.39 -5.39
CA VAL A 10 6.07 -16.16 -4.66
C VAL A 10 4.81 -15.46 -4.15
N ARG A 11 3.77 -15.34 -4.98
CA ARG A 11 2.48 -14.76 -4.54
C ARG A 11 1.87 -15.51 -3.37
N LYS A 12 1.96 -16.84 -3.38
CA LYS A 12 1.51 -17.66 -2.25
C LYS A 12 2.31 -17.33 -0.98
N LEU A 13 3.64 -17.30 -1.07
CA LEU A 13 4.52 -16.99 0.06
C LEU A 13 4.22 -15.59 0.64
N ILE A 14 4.08 -14.56 -0.19
CA ILE A 14 3.74 -13.21 0.26
C ILE A 14 2.34 -13.16 0.90
N ASN A 15 1.34 -13.85 0.30
CA ASN A 15 0.00 -13.91 0.87
C ASN A 15 -0.04 -14.68 2.20
N GLU A 16 0.84 -15.66 2.39
CA GLU A 16 0.96 -16.44 3.62
C GLU A 16 2.05 -15.90 4.56
N ARG A 17 2.53 -14.67 4.36
CA ARG A 17 3.68 -14.10 5.10
C ARG A 17 3.54 -14.15 6.63
N GLU A 18 2.32 -14.13 7.16
CA GLU A 18 2.11 -14.20 8.60
C GLU A 18 2.11 -15.62 9.18
N LEU A 19 2.06 -16.65 8.34
CA LEU A 19 2.05 -18.05 8.79
C LEU A 19 3.43 -18.58 9.16
N ALA A 20 4.48 -18.00 8.59
CA ALA A 20 5.86 -18.37 8.84
C ALA A 20 6.76 -17.17 8.53
N ASP A 21 7.65 -16.81 9.46
CA ASP A 21 8.51 -15.64 9.33
C ASP A 21 9.47 -15.78 8.12
N GLU A 22 9.81 -17.02 7.72
CA GLU A 22 10.68 -17.30 6.57
C GLU A 22 9.99 -17.14 5.21
N ASN A 23 8.67 -16.92 5.16
CA ASN A 23 7.96 -16.86 3.87
C ASN A 23 8.41 -15.68 3.00
N LEU A 24 8.69 -14.52 3.61
CA LEU A 24 9.22 -13.38 2.87
C LEU A 24 10.66 -13.61 2.40
N ASP A 25 11.47 -14.32 3.18
CA ASP A 25 12.84 -14.70 2.79
C ASP A 25 12.82 -15.68 1.61
N GLN A 26 11.97 -16.71 1.66
CA GLN A 26 11.80 -17.65 0.55
C GLN A 26 11.23 -16.99 -0.71
N ALA A 27 10.38 -15.97 -0.54
CA ALA A 27 9.86 -15.18 -1.65
C ALA A 27 10.99 -14.39 -2.32
N GLU A 28 11.80 -13.69 -1.53
CA GLU A 28 12.97 -12.95 -2.00
C GLU A 28 14.00 -13.84 -2.69
N ASP A 29 14.37 -14.97 -2.08
CA ASP A 29 15.34 -15.92 -2.66
C ASP A 29 14.87 -16.43 -4.02
N ALA A 30 13.57 -16.76 -4.15
CA ALA A 30 13.00 -17.22 -5.42
C ALA A 30 12.99 -16.12 -6.49
N LEU A 31 12.77 -14.87 -6.10
CA LEU A 31 12.83 -13.71 -6.99
C LEU A 31 14.27 -13.41 -7.42
N ALA A 32 15.23 -13.44 -6.48
CA ALA A 32 16.65 -13.23 -6.75
C ALA A 32 17.18 -14.30 -7.72
N ALA A 33 16.92 -15.58 -7.46
CA ALA A 33 17.33 -16.68 -8.32
C ALA A 33 16.69 -16.62 -9.73
N LEU A 34 15.51 -16.02 -9.85
CA LEU A 34 14.90 -15.74 -11.15
C LEU A 34 15.63 -14.61 -11.87
N LEU A 35 15.92 -13.51 -11.18
CA LEU A 35 16.59 -12.35 -11.75
C LEU A 35 18.04 -12.62 -12.16
N GLU A 36 18.71 -13.60 -11.56
CA GLU A 36 19.99 -14.11 -12.06
C GLU A 36 19.90 -14.65 -13.50
N LYS A 37 18.75 -15.23 -13.86
CA LYS A 37 18.50 -15.86 -15.16
C LYS A 37 17.78 -14.94 -16.13
N ASP A 38 16.95 -14.03 -15.61
CA ASP A 38 16.14 -13.12 -16.40
C ASP A 38 16.03 -11.74 -15.74
N ARG A 39 17.08 -10.93 -15.93
CA ARG A 39 17.14 -9.54 -15.44
C ARG A 39 16.12 -8.60 -16.09
N GLN A 40 15.32 -9.06 -17.05
CA GLN A 40 14.29 -8.26 -17.71
C GLN A 40 12.88 -8.62 -17.20
N CYS A 41 12.79 -9.33 -16.08
CA CYS A 41 11.54 -9.74 -15.48
C CYS A 41 10.99 -8.63 -14.56
N ASP A 42 10.29 -7.66 -15.14
CA ASP A 42 9.75 -6.47 -14.46
C ASP A 42 8.89 -6.81 -13.23
N TRP A 43 7.96 -7.76 -13.35
CA TRP A 43 7.10 -8.14 -12.23
C TRP A 43 7.91 -8.75 -11.06
N ALA A 44 9.08 -9.34 -11.30
CA ALA A 44 9.88 -9.92 -10.22
C ALA A 44 10.48 -8.79 -9.36
N TYR A 45 10.94 -7.71 -9.98
CA TYR A 45 11.31 -6.48 -9.29
C TYR A 45 10.11 -5.85 -8.57
N GLY A 46 8.93 -5.82 -9.19
CA GLY A 46 7.71 -5.35 -8.55
C GLY A 46 7.33 -6.14 -7.28
N LEU A 47 7.51 -7.47 -7.28
CA LEU A 47 7.30 -8.31 -6.09
C LEU A 47 8.41 -8.16 -5.04
N LEU A 48 9.65 -7.86 -5.44
CA LEU A 48 10.69 -7.50 -4.47
C LEU A 48 10.34 -6.18 -3.76
N ALA A 49 9.78 -5.20 -4.47
CA ALA A 49 9.28 -3.98 -3.87
C ALA A 49 8.15 -4.23 -2.85
N GLU A 50 7.25 -5.18 -3.14
CA GLU A 50 6.22 -5.65 -2.20
C GLU A 50 6.82 -6.30 -0.95
N VAL A 51 7.78 -7.21 -1.10
CA VAL A 51 8.46 -7.87 0.03
C VAL A 51 9.10 -6.83 0.96
N HIS A 52 9.76 -5.82 0.39
CA HIS A 52 10.41 -4.76 1.16
C HIS A 52 9.42 -3.83 1.86
N TYR A 53 8.25 -3.58 1.25
CA TYR A 53 7.16 -2.89 1.91
C TYR A 53 6.71 -3.66 3.17
N TRP A 54 6.42 -4.95 3.05
CA TRP A 54 5.96 -5.75 4.18
C TRP A 54 7.00 -5.83 5.31
N ARG A 55 8.28 -6.02 4.97
CA ARG A 55 9.36 -5.96 5.96
C ARG A 55 9.43 -4.59 6.64
N GLY A 56 9.28 -3.50 5.89
CA GLY A 56 9.27 -2.15 6.45
C GLY A 56 8.11 -1.90 7.41
N GLU A 57 6.95 -2.50 7.17
CA GLU A 57 5.81 -2.39 8.09
C GLU A 57 6.04 -3.09 9.42
N GLU A 58 6.66 -4.28 9.39
CA GLU A 58 6.96 -5.10 10.57
C GLU A 58 8.26 -4.68 11.28
N ALA A 59 9.12 -3.91 10.63
CA ALA A 59 10.42 -3.50 11.15
C ALA A 59 10.33 -2.49 12.31
N ALA A 60 11.39 -2.49 13.12
CA ALA A 60 11.61 -1.45 14.13
C ALA A 60 11.76 -0.07 13.46
N PRO A 61 11.35 1.04 14.12
CA PRO A 61 11.36 2.39 13.52
C PRO A 61 12.68 2.80 12.87
N LYS A 62 13.82 2.40 13.45
CA LYS A 62 15.16 2.72 12.93
C LYS A 62 15.49 2.05 11.59
N ASP A 63 14.81 0.95 11.26
CA ASP A 63 15.11 0.11 10.08
C ASP A 63 14.07 0.31 8.96
N LYS A 64 12.92 0.93 9.25
CA LYS A 64 11.84 1.16 8.27
C LYS A 64 12.29 1.91 7.02
N LEU A 65 13.03 3.00 7.23
CA LEU A 65 13.41 3.90 6.14
C LEU A 65 14.26 3.19 5.07
N SER A 66 15.23 2.37 5.48
CA SER A 66 16.12 1.66 4.55
C SER A 66 15.39 0.54 3.81
N LEU A 67 14.38 -0.08 4.42
CA LEU A 67 13.54 -1.09 3.77
C LEU A 67 12.64 -0.47 2.72
N PHE A 68 11.95 0.64 3.03
CA PHE A 68 11.15 1.35 2.04
C PHE A 68 12.01 1.94 0.92
N GLU A 69 13.23 2.39 1.21
CA GLU A 69 14.18 2.84 0.18
C GLU A 69 14.56 1.71 -0.78
N GLN A 70 14.85 0.51 -0.29
CA GLN A 70 15.09 -0.66 -1.14
C GLN A 70 13.85 -1.02 -1.98
N GLY A 71 12.65 -0.93 -1.39
CA GLY A 71 11.40 -1.13 -2.12
C GLY A 71 11.21 -0.11 -3.26
N VAL A 72 11.59 1.15 -3.03
CA VAL A 72 11.63 2.18 -4.08
C VAL A 72 12.60 1.80 -5.21
N GLU A 73 13.81 1.34 -4.90
CA GLU A 73 14.79 0.99 -5.92
C GLU A 73 14.31 -0.19 -6.79
N TYR A 74 13.74 -1.23 -6.18
CA TYR A 74 13.14 -2.33 -6.95
C TYR A 74 11.94 -1.89 -7.79
N GLY A 75 11.07 -1.04 -7.25
CA GLY A 75 9.94 -0.49 -8.00
C GLY A 75 10.39 0.34 -9.20
N LYS A 76 11.44 1.17 -9.05
CA LYS A 76 12.04 1.92 -10.14
C LYS A 76 12.60 1.01 -11.22
N GLU A 77 13.32 -0.04 -10.84
CA GLU A 77 13.87 -1.00 -11.81
C GLU A 77 12.74 -1.67 -12.61
N ALA A 78 11.67 -2.11 -11.95
CA ALA A 78 10.49 -2.68 -12.61
C ALA A 78 9.89 -1.70 -13.65
N THR A 79 9.68 -0.44 -13.26
CA THR A 79 9.13 0.59 -14.16
C THR A 79 10.09 1.04 -15.25
N THR A 80 11.40 0.85 -15.06
CA THR A 80 12.43 1.13 -16.07
C THR A 80 12.42 0.05 -17.15
N ILE A 81 12.29 -1.22 -16.76
CA ILE A 81 12.18 -2.36 -17.69
C ILE A 81 10.85 -2.30 -18.44
N ASN A 82 9.76 -2.00 -17.73
CA ASN A 82 8.42 -1.93 -18.28
C ASN A 82 7.62 -0.81 -17.59
N GLU A 83 7.38 0.29 -18.31
CA GLU A 83 6.61 1.43 -17.81
C GLU A 83 5.17 1.04 -17.39
N TYR A 84 4.64 -0.07 -17.91
CA TYR A 84 3.32 -0.64 -17.57
C TYR A 84 3.43 -1.86 -16.66
N SER A 85 4.51 -2.00 -15.88
CA SER A 85 4.63 -3.04 -14.86
C SER A 85 3.59 -2.81 -13.77
N LEU A 86 2.60 -3.70 -13.65
CA LEU A 86 1.49 -3.55 -12.70
C LEU A 86 2.00 -3.56 -11.25
N GLU A 87 2.72 -4.62 -10.87
CA GLU A 87 3.36 -4.74 -9.57
C GLU A 87 4.36 -3.61 -9.32
N GLY A 88 5.19 -3.30 -10.33
CA GLY A 88 6.22 -2.27 -10.25
C GLY A 88 5.63 -0.90 -9.92
N ASN A 89 4.63 -0.45 -10.68
CA ASN A 89 4.00 0.84 -10.45
C ASN A 89 3.29 0.88 -9.09
N PHE A 90 2.51 -0.15 -8.74
CA PHE A 90 1.77 -0.12 -7.46
C PHE A 90 2.71 -0.07 -6.26
N TRP A 91 3.67 -0.98 -6.18
CA TRP A 91 4.54 -1.08 -5.02
C TRP A 91 5.59 0.02 -4.98
N LEU A 92 5.96 0.62 -6.12
CA LEU A 92 6.75 1.85 -6.14
C LEU A 92 5.98 3.01 -5.50
N ALA A 93 4.70 3.19 -5.85
CA ALA A 93 3.86 4.24 -5.29
C ALA A 93 3.69 4.09 -3.77
N VAL A 94 3.44 2.87 -3.31
CA VAL A 94 3.32 2.54 -1.88
C VAL A 94 4.64 2.84 -1.15
N ASN A 95 5.77 2.32 -1.64
CA ASN A 95 7.06 2.53 -0.98
C ASN A 95 7.49 3.99 -0.97
N TYR A 96 7.21 4.78 -2.03
CA TYR A 96 7.42 6.23 -2.00
C TYR A 96 6.58 6.91 -0.92
N GLY A 97 5.33 6.52 -0.75
CA GLY A 97 4.46 7.02 0.32
C GLY A 97 5.01 6.71 1.71
N MET A 98 5.46 5.47 1.92
CA MET A 98 6.02 5.02 3.20
C MET A 98 7.36 5.69 3.52
N TYR A 99 8.27 5.74 2.54
CA TYR A 99 9.51 6.51 2.63
C TYR A 99 9.25 7.99 2.93
N GLY A 100 8.25 8.56 2.27
CA GLY A 100 7.82 9.93 2.47
C GLY A 100 7.33 10.21 3.89
N ASN A 101 6.57 9.27 4.47
CA ASN A 101 6.10 9.32 5.85
C ASN A 101 7.26 9.26 6.85
N GLU A 102 8.20 8.33 6.68
CA GLU A 102 9.36 8.17 7.56
C GLU A 102 10.31 9.39 7.52
N LYS A 103 10.53 9.99 6.34
CA LYS A 103 11.31 11.24 6.23
C LYS A 103 10.57 12.50 6.68
N GLY A 104 9.25 12.43 6.72
CA GLY A 104 8.34 13.54 6.98
C GLY A 104 7.79 14.16 5.68
N ILE A 105 6.47 14.32 5.63
CA ILE A 105 5.70 14.72 4.45
C ILE A 105 6.25 15.97 3.74
N LEU A 106 6.61 17.02 4.50
CA LEU A 106 7.12 18.28 3.94
C LEU A 106 8.46 18.12 3.21
N LYS A 107 9.31 17.19 3.65
CA LYS A 107 10.60 16.91 2.99
C LYS A 107 10.43 16.06 1.73
N SER A 108 9.24 15.50 1.54
CA SER A 108 8.95 14.49 0.52
C SER A 108 7.88 14.97 -0.48
N LEU A 109 7.57 16.27 -0.51
CA LEU A 109 6.59 16.85 -1.44
C LEU A 109 6.94 16.57 -2.92
N SER A 110 8.22 16.42 -3.25
CA SER A 110 8.67 16.05 -4.59
C SER A 110 8.22 14.65 -5.03
N LEU A 111 7.92 13.75 -4.09
CA LEU A 111 7.45 12.39 -4.37
C LEU A 111 5.96 12.33 -4.73
N ILE A 112 5.19 13.38 -4.46
CA ILE A 112 3.74 13.42 -4.72
C ILE A 112 3.44 13.15 -6.20
N LYS A 113 4.18 13.81 -7.11
CA LYS A 113 3.97 13.64 -8.55
C LYS A 113 4.31 12.22 -9.01
N PRO A 114 5.49 11.64 -8.68
CA PRO A 114 5.79 10.24 -8.97
C PRO A 114 4.76 9.24 -8.43
N ILE A 115 4.33 9.39 -7.16
CA ILE A 115 3.33 8.50 -6.56
C ILE A 115 2.01 8.55 -7.35
N LYS A 116 1.54 9.76 -7.67
CA LYS A 116 0.30 9.95 -8.45
C LYS A 116 0.41 9.29 -9.83
N GLN A 117 1.51 9.51 -10.54
CA GLN A 117 1.73 8.90 -11.86
C GLN A 117 1.72 7.37 -11.82
N CYS A 118 2.39 6.79 -10.82
CA CYS A 118 2.39 5.34 -10.63
C CYS A 118 0.98 4.81 -10.32
N ALA A 119 0.22 5.48 -9.44
CA ALA A 119 -1.15 5.07 -9.12
C ALA A 119 -2.10 5.19 -10.32
N GLU A 120 -1.98 6.26 -11.12
CA GLU A 120 -2.73 6.43 -12.37
C GLU A 120 -2.41 5.33 -13.38
N ARG A 121 -1.13 4.97 -13.51
CA ARG A 121 -0.71 3.85 -14.36
C ARG A 121 -1.31 2.52 -13.92
N VAL A 122 -1.41 2.26 -12.61
CA VAL A 122 -2.08 1.06 -12.10
C VAL A 122 -3.58 1.10 -12.40
N ILE A 123 -4.24 2.26 -12.27
CA ILE A 123 -5.67 2.40 -12.64
C ILE A 123 -5.90 2.11 -14.13
N GLU A 124 -5.01 2.59 -15.01
CA GLU A 124 -5.06 2.30 -16.45
C GLU A 124 -4.95 0.79 -16.75
N ILE A 125 -4.22 0.03 -15.94
CA ILE A 125 -3.96 -1.40 -16.16
C ILE A 125 -5.03 -2.27 -15.47
N ASP A 126 -5.22 -2.07 -14.17
CA ASP A 126 -6.17 -2.78 -13.30
C ASP A 126 -6.45 -1.94 -12.04
N GLU A 127 -7.52 -1.16 -12.09
CA GLU A 127 -7.97 -0.33 -10.97
C GLU A 127 -8.40 -1.13 -9.73
N SER A 128 -8.72 -2.42 -9.90
CA SER A 128 -9.11 -3.30 -8.80
C SER A 128 -7.91 -3.86 -8.03
N TYR A 129 -6.69 -3.69 -8.57
CA TYR A 129 -5.48 -4.29 -8.05
C TYR A 129 -5.29 -4.02 -6.56
N PHE A 130 -5.01 -5.10 -5.82
CA PHE A 130 -4.85 -5.08 -4.37
C PHE A 130 -6.06 -4.42 -3.66
N TYR A 131 -7.28 -4.84 -4.01
CA TYR A 131 -8.53 -4.38 -3.37
C TYR A 131 -8.81 -2.88 -3.58
N GLY A 132 -8.56 -2.36 -4.78
CA GLY A 132 -8.65 -0.90 -5.05
C GLY A 132 -7.46 -0.11 -4.50
N GLY A 133 -6.29 -0.75 -4.44
CA GLY A 133 -5.05 -0.16 -3.96
C GLY A 133 -4.67 1.18 -4.58
N PRO A 134 -4.70 1.38 -5.91
CA PRO A 134 -4.26 2.65 -6.48
C PRO A 134 -5.17 3.82 -6.07
N TRP A 135 -6.47 3.57 -5.91
CA TRP A 135 -7.41 4.54 -5.36
C TRP A 135 -7.10 4.90 -3.92
N ARG A 136 -6.72 3.93 -3.07
CA ARG A 136 -6.19 4.23 -1.72
C ARG A 136 -4.97 5.13 -1.76
N VAL A 137 -4.02 4.86 -2.65
CA VAL A 137 -2.79 5.66 -2.78
C VAL A 137 -3.12 7.11 -3.13
N LEU A 138 -3.98 7.33 -4.14
CA LEU A 138 -4.42 8.67 -4.52
C LEU A 138 -5.18 9.37 -3.36
N GLY A 139 -6.09 8.65 -2.70
CA GLY A 139 -6.83 9.19 -1.56
C GLY A 139 -5.92 9.63 -0.43
N ARG A 140 -4.87 8.85 -0.11
CA ARG A 140 -3.89 9.21 0.93
C ARG A 140 -3.10 10.45 0.59
N ILE A 141 -2.72 10.65 -0.68
CA ILE A 141 -2.08 11.90 -1.09
C ILE A 141 -3.02 13.07 -0.84
N TYR A 142 -4.25 12.98 -1.35
CA TYR A 142 -5.23 14.07 -1.21
C TYR A 142 -5.59 14.37 0.26
N ASP A 143 -5.58 13.38 1.14
CA ASP A 143 -5.89 13.54 2.57
C ASP A 143 -4.73 14.13 3.38
N LYS A 144 -3.49 13.69 3.13
CA LYS A 144 -2.36 13.96 4.04
C LYS A 144 -1.47 15.12 3.64
N VAL A 145 -1.43 15.51 2.36
CA VAL A 145 -0.55 16.62 1.91
C VAL A 145 -1.24 17.97 2.08
N PRO A 146 -0.49 19.09 2.18
CA PRO A 146 -1.09 20.42 2.25
C PRO A 146 -1.99 20.75 1.05
N GLY A 147 -3.01 21.58 1.27
CA GLY A 147 -3.84 22.10 0.19
C GLY A 147 -3.15 23.17 -0.66
N TRP A 148 -3.91 23.71 -1.62
CA TRP A 148 -3.49 24.84 -2.43
C TRP A 148 -3.22 26.08 -1.55
N PRO A 149 -2.18 26.90 -1.83
CA PRO A 149 -1.28 26.86 -2.99
C PRO A 149 -0.02 26.00 -2.83
N VAL A 150 0.16 25.34 -1.68
CA VAL A 150 1.41 24.63 -1.34
C VAL A 150 1.49 23.27 -2.05
N SER A 151 0.39 22.54 -2.09
CA SER A 151 0.30 21.24 -2.75
C SER A 151 -1.14 20.96 -3.19
N ILE A 152 -1.48 19.69 -3.39
CA ILE A 152 -2.73 19.23 -4.04
C ILE A 152 -3.77 18.69 -3.06
N GLY A 153 -3.57 18.82 -1.75
CA GLY A 153 -4.47 18.27 -0.73
C GLY A 153 -5.92 18.74 -0.92
N ASP A 154 -6.84 17.79 -0.91
CA ASP A 154 -8.28 18.00 -1.09
C ASP A 154 -9.05 16.84 -0.48
N LYS A 155 -9.62 17.05 0.71
CA LYS A 155 -10.30 15.97 1.45
C LYS A 155 -11.54 15.44 0.75
N ARG A 156 -12.20 16.23 -0.09
CA ARG A 156 -13.37 15.72 -0.84
C ARG A 156 -12.93 14.73 -1.90
N LYS A 157 -11.87 15.05 -2.65
CA LYS A 157 -11.24 14.12 -3.59
C LYS A 157 -10.68 12.88 -2.89
N ALA A 158 -10.13 13.05 -1.68
CA ALA A 158 -9.69 11.92 -0.88
C ALA A 158 -10.84 10.95 -0.59
N VAL A 159 -11.99 11.46 -0.16
CA VAL A 159 -13.20 10.65 0.07
C VAL A 159 -13.65 9.96 -1.22
N GLU A 160 -13.73 10.67 -2.35
CA GLU A 160 -14.08 10.07 -3.65
C GLU A 160 -13.15 8.89 -4.01
N CYS A 161 -11.84 9.06 -3.80
CA CYS A 161 -10.87 7.99 -4.03
C CYS A 161 -11.07 6.81 -3.05
N PHE A 162 -11.34 7.06 -1.77
CA PHE A 162 -11.56 5.98 -0.82
C PHE A 162 -12.89 5.25 -1.04
N GLU A 163 -13.92 5.96 -1.51
CA GLU A 163 -15.19 5.35 -1.93
C GLU A 163 -14.97 4.43 -3.14
N ALA A 164 -14.20 4.86 -4.15
CA ALA A 164 -13.79 3.99 -5.25
C ALA A 164 -13.00 2.75 -4.78
N ALA A 165 -12.08 2.92 -3.83
CA ALA A 165 -11.35 1.78 -3.24
C ALA A 165 -12.30 0.78 -2.54
N LEU A 166 -13.35 1.27 -1.87
CA LEU A 166 -14.37 0.44 -1.24
C LEU A 166 -15.24 -0.33 -2.25
N GLU A 167 -15.44 0.19 -3.46
CA GLU A 167 -16.15 -0.56 -4.52
C GLU A 167 -15.40 -1.84 -4.90
N PHE A 168 -14.07 -1.78 -5.01
CA PHE A 168 -13.22 -2.94 -5.33
C PHE A 168 -12.85 -3.80 -4.12
N GLY A 169 -12.76 -3.19 -2.94
CA GLY A 169 -12.31 -3.83 -1.71
C GLY A 169 -13.22 -3.57 -0.51
N PRO A 170 -14.52 -3.89 -0.56
CA PRO A 170 -15.46 -3.58 0.53
C PRO A 170 -15.22 -4.38 1.81
N LYS A 171 -14.33 -5.39 1.74
CA LYS A 171 -13.93 -6.21 2.88
C LYS A 171 -12.48 -5.99 3.30
N PHE A 172 -11.78 -5.06 2.65
CA PHE A 172 -10.40 -4.77 2.97
C PHE A 172 -10.36 -3.68 4.04
N TYR A 173 -9.85 -4.03 5.22
CA TYR A 173 -9.91 -3.20 6.42
C TYR A 173 -9.28 -1.82 6.23
N LEU A 174 -8.15 -1.77 5.51
CA LEU A 174 -7.44 -0.51 5.27
C LEU A 174 -8.28 0.51 4.48
N ASN A 175 -9.19 0.06 3.60
CA ASN A 175 -10.12 0.97 2.91
C ASN A 175 -11.03 1.68 3.92
N HIS A 176 -11.55 0.95 4.91
CA HIS A 176 -12.38 1.49 5.97
C HIS A 176 -11.59 2.38 6.94
N ILE A 177 -10.32 2.04 7.23
CA ILE A 177 -9.47 2.86 8.09
C ILE A 177 -9.28 4.24 7.46
N TYR A 178 -8.83 4.30 6.21
CA TYR A 178 -8.48 5.57 5.58
C TYR A 178 -9.66 6.51 5.37
N ILE A 179 -10.82 5.99 4.96
CA ILE A 179 -12.01 6.83 4.83
C ILE A 179 -12.54 7.29 6.20
N ALA A 180 -12.44 6.45 7.24
CA ALA A 180 -12.80 6.85 8.61
C ALA A 180 -11.89 7.98 9.11
N GLU A 181 -10.57 7.86 8.91
CA GLU A 181 -9.62 8.92 9.24
C GLU A 181 -9.95 10.23 8.52
N CYS A 182 -10.24 10.14 7.22
CA CYS A 182 -10.56 11.31 6.42
C CYS A 182 -11.84 11.99 6.93
N TYR A 183 -12.92 11.23 7.17
CA TYR A 183 -14.15 11.77 7.75
C TYR A 183 -13.94 12.39 9.14
N LEU A 184 -13.16 11.77 10.02
CA LEU A 184 -12.81 12.39 11.32
C LEU A 184 -12.15 13.74 11.13
N SER A 185 -11.19 13.81 10.21
CA SER A 185 -10.44 15.02 9.92
C SER A 185 -11.29 16.13 9.26
N MET A 186 -12.48 15.78 8.77
CA MET A 186 -13.50 16.69 8.24
C MET A 186 -14.60 17.03 9.28
N GLY A 187 -14.56 16.46 10.48
CA GLY A 187 -15.61 16.61 11.49
C GLY A 187 -16.85 15.73 11.27
N GLU A 188 -16.80 14.81 10.31
CA GLU A 188 -17.90 13.91 9.92
C GLU A 188 -17.96 12.66 10.81
N GLY A 189 -18.07 12.87 12.13
CA GLY A 189 -17.89 11.80 13.13
C GLY A 189 -18.88 10.64 13.03
N LYS A 190 -20.10 10.88 12.54
CA LYS A 190 -21.09 9.82 12.29
C LYS A 190 -20.65 8.88 11.16
N LYS A 191 -20.11 9.45 10.06
CA LYS A 191 -19.61 8.66 8.93
C LYS A 191 -18.35 7.89 9.32
N ALA A 192 -17.43 8.53 10.04
CA ALA A 192 -16.26 7.85 10.58
C ALA A 192 -16.65 6.66 11.48
N ARG A 193 -17.60 6.85 12.41
CA ARG A 193 -18.08 5.80 13.31
C ARG A 193 -18.63 4.59 12.54
N HIS A 194 -19.32 4.80 11.43
CA HIS A 194 -19.84 3.72 10.60
C HIS A 194 -18.72 2.78 10.12
N HIS A 195 -17.66 3.32 9.53
CA HIS A 195 -16.53 2.52 9.05
C HIS A 195 -15.70 1.93 10.19
N ILE A 196 -15.50 2.65 11.29
CA ILE A 196 -14.82 2.14 12.48
C ILE A 196 -15.56 0.92 13.05
N GLN A 197 -16.89 0.99 13.16
CA GLN A 197 -17.68 -0.12 13.71
C GLN A 197 -17.60 -1.35 12.79
N TRP A 198 -17.66 -1.14 11.47
CA TRP A 198 -17.45 -2.21 10.50
C TRP A 198 -16.12 -2.95 10.75
N ILE A 199 -15.02 -2.22 10.97
CA ILE A 199 -13.70 -2.82 11.24
C ILE A 199 -13.71 -3.63 12.53
N LEU A 200 -14.36 -3.12 13.59
CA LEU A 200 -14.40 -3.79 14.89
C LEU A 200 -15.22 -5.08 14.85
N ASP A 201 -16.28 -5.12 14.05
CA ASP A 201 -17.21 -6.26 13.96
C ASP A 201 -16.78 -7.30 12.93
N ALA A 202 -15.99 -6.93 11.92
CA ALA A 202 -15.56 -7.85 10.88
C ALA A 202 -14.72 -9.02 11.43
N PRO A 203 -14.82 -10.24 10.88
CA PRO A 203 -13.96 -11.36 11.28
C PRO A 203 -12.54 -11.17 10.76
N LEU A 204 -11.55 -11.74 11.44
CA LEU A 204 -10.17 -11.75 10.96
C LEU A 204 -10.07 -12.58 9.67
N SER A 205 -9.30 -12.07 8.72
CA SER A 205 -9.00 -12.69 7.44
C SER A 205 -8.00 -13.81 7.65
N LYS A 206 -8.28 -14.96 7.03
CA LYS A 206 -7.39 -16.11 7.06
C LYS A 206 -6.01 -15.72 6.52
N HIS A 207 -4.95 -16.06 7.25
CA HIS A 207 -3.54 -15.79 6.91
C HIS A 207 -3.08 -14.32 7.07
N HIS A 208 -3.97 -13.42 7.52
CA HIS A 208 -3.67 -12.00 7.76
C HIS A 208 -4.18 -11.55 9.14
N GLU A 209 -4.25 -12.47 10.10
CA GLU A 209 -4.79 -12.21 11.43
C GLU A 209 -4.00 -11.13 12.21
N ARG A 210 -2.68 -11.04 12.04
CA ARG A 210 -1.83 -10.03 12.72
C ARG A 210 -2.09 -8.64 12.15
N GLU A 211 -2.15 -8.51 10.82
CA GLU A 211 -2.50 -7.29 10.11
C GLU A 211 -3.92 -6.81 10.48
N ASP A 212 -4.92 -7.68 10.43
CA ASP A 212 -6.31 -7.33 10.76
C ASP A 212 -6.47 -6.92 12.24
N GLU A 213 -5.76 -7.58 13.17
CA GLU A 213 -5.68 -7.13 14.56
C GLU A 213 -5.00 -5.75 14.68
N GLY A 214 -4.03 -5.45 13.82
CA GLY A 214 -3.46 -4.11 13.65
C GLY A 214 -4.50 -3.08 13.30
N TYR A 215 -5.30 -3.33 12.26
CA TYR A 215 -6.38 -2.45 11.85
C TYR A 215 -7.46 -2.30 12.93
N LYS A 216 -7.81 -3.37 13.65
CA LYS A 216 -8.72 -3.27 14.80
C LYS A 216 -8.15 -2.40 15.93
N ARG A 217 -6.85 -2.48 16.22
CA ARG A 217 -6.19 -1.59 17.21
C ARG A 217 -6.27 -0.13 16.76
N GLU A 218 -5.98 0.15 15.49
CA GLU A 218 -6.08 1.48 14.92
C GLU A 218 -7.52 2.02 14.95
N ALA A 219 -8.51 1.21 14.58
CA ALA A 219 -9.92 1.56 14.67
C ALA A 219 -10.36 1.90 16.10
N ARG A 220 -9.89 1.15 17.11
CA ARG A 220 -10.12 1.50 18.54
C ARG A 220 -9.47 2.84 18.91
N ALA A 221 -8.30 3.16 18.36
CA ALA A 221 -7.65 4.46 18.59
C ALA A 221 -8.42 5.61 17.93
N LEU A 222 -8.94 5.41 16.71
CA LEU A 222 -9.82 6.37 16.04
C LEU A 222 -11.13 6.58 16.81
N LEU A 223 -11.71 5.51 17.36
CA LEU A 223 -12.93 5.60 18.16
C LEU A 223 -12.75 6.50 19.39
N LYS A 224 -11.60 6.44 20.06
CA LYS A 224 -11.28 7.32 21.21
C LYS A 224 -11.20 8.80 20.83
N LYS A 225 -10.93 9.14 19.56
CA LYS A 225 -10.92 10.53 19.08
C LYS A 225 -12.34 11.10 18.87
N LEU A 226 -13.36 10.24 18.85
CA LEU A 226 -14.77 10.64 18.68
C LEU A 226 -15.48 11.01 20.00
N GLY A 227 -14.88 10.73 21.15
CA GLY A 227 -15.48 10.92 22.48
C GLY A 227 -14.75 10.13 23.55
#